data_AF-Q5BYS8-F1
#
_entry.id   AF-Q5BYS8-F1
#
_cell.length_a   1.000
_cell.length_b   1.000
_cell.length_c   1.000
_cell.angle_alpha   90.00
_cell.angle_beta   90.00
_cell.angle_gamma   90.00
#
_symmetry.space_group_name_H-M   'P 1'
#
loop_
_entity.id
_entity.type
_entity.pdbx_description
1 polymer ?
#
loop_
_entity_poly.entity_id
_entity_poly.type
_entity_poly.pdbx_seq_one_letter_code
_entity_poly.pdbx_strand_id
1 'polypeptide(L)'
;TALRYGLDMLAFNVILGVTAVCFLMHHGFTFVFYSAVAILSFIAGFLLVREKPVIHFPERGLLYSRGIPKVTAIMDAEGVSKPNIRLSPHEELDNVLNQIVSFIIRDYITPWYNSLTPDDSFPMELHKLLLRVFGNVIKRVSEVDWVPFLTEILPSFMAAHIRVYRNMLERKMVYPDKDSVKLFFDVEAETEKTVCHEEVCCSQDREKDHLRLLSDMFLFFVTPA
;
A
#
# COMPACT_ATOMS: atom_id res chain seq x y z
N THR A 1 -25.53 -54.65 52.48
CA THR A 1 -25.99 -53.76 51.38
C THR A 1 -25.26 -52.42 51.39
N ALA A 2 -25.24 -51.64 52.49
CA ALA A 2 -24.55 -50.34 52.57
C ALA A 2 -23.03 -50.37 52.27
N LEU A 3 -22.32 -51.39 52.75
CA LEU A 3 -20.87 -51.58 52.48
C LEU A 3 -20.54 -51.83 51.01
N ARG A 4 -21.46 -52.46 50.25
CA ARG A 4 -21.26 -52.76 48.83
C ARG A 4 -21.43 -51.50 47.98
N TYR A 5 -22.45 -50.70 48.27
CA TYR A 5 -22.66 -49.38 47.65
C TYR A 5 -21.50 -48.40 47.92
N GLY A 6 -20.91 -48.45 49.12
CA GLY A 6 -19.72 -47.65 49.45
C GLY A 6 -18.50 -48.05 48.64
N LEU A 7 -18.27 -49.36 48.45
CA LEU A 7 -17.16 -49.88 47.64
C LEU A 7 -17.33 -49.55 46.15
N ASP A 8 -18.55 -49.65 45.64
CA ASP A 8 -18.89 -49.34 44.24
C ASP A 8 -18.76 -47.83 43.95
N MET A 9 -19.15 -46.95 44.89
CA MET A 9 -18.90 -45.50 44.80
C MET A 9 -17.41 -45.16 44.82
N LEU A 10 -16.62 -45.84 45.66
CA LEU A 10 -15.20 -45.59 45.78
C LEU A 10 -14.46 -46.07 44.52
N ALA A 11 -14.85 -47.22 43.97
CA ALA A 11 -14.36 -47.71 42.68
C ALA A 11 -14.71 -46.75 41.53
N PHE A 12 -15.94 -46.23 41.49
CA PHE A 12 -16.36 -45.26 40.47
C PHE A 12 -15.56 -43.96 40.53
N ASN A 13 -15.35 -43.40 41.73
CA ASN A 13 -14.56 -42.17 41.91
C ASN A 13 -13.09 -42.36 41.54
N VAL A 14 -12.51 -43.53 41.84
CA VAL A 14 -11.12 -43.86 41.43
C VAL A 14 -11.02 -43.99 39.91
N ILE A 15 -11.95 -44.67 39.25
CA ILE A 15 -11.97 -44.81 37.79
C ILE A 15 -12.16 -43.44 37.11
N LEU A 16 -13.07 -42.60 37.61
CA LEU A 16 -13.27 -41.25 37.11
C LEU A 16 -11.99 -40.41 37.25
N GLY A 17 -11.32 -40.48 38.40
CA GLY A 17 -10.04 -39.80 38.63
C GLY A 17 -8.94 -40.23 37.66
N VAL A 18 -8.78 -41.54 37.46
CA VAL A 18 -7.78 -42.09 36.53
C VAL A 18 -8.08 -41.67 35.08
N THR A 19 -9.33 -41.75 34.64
CA THR A 19 -9.71 -41.32 33.28
C THR A 19 -9.51 -39.82 33.06
N ALA A 20 -9.81 -38.98 34.05
CA ALA A 20 -9.57 -37.54 33.98
C ALA A 20 -8.07 -37.20 33.91
N VAL A 21 -7.23 -37.89 34.69
CA VAL A 21 -5.76 -37.72 34.65
C VAL A 21 -5.19 -38.18 33.30
N CYS A 22 -5.64 -39.34 32.78
CA CYS A 22 -5.25 -39.81 31.46
C CYS A 22 -5.70 -38.85 30.34
N PHE A 23 -6.90 -38.28 30.45
CA PHE A 23 -7.41 -37.28 29.50
C PHE A 23 -6.60 -35.98 29.58
N LEU A 24 -6.27 -35.49 30.77
CA LEU A 24 -5.40 -34.31 30.95
C LEU A 24 -3.98 -34.56 30.42
N MET A 25 -3.42 -35.75 30.63
CA MET A 25 -2.09 -36.11 30.11
C MET A 25 -2.11 -36.17 28.57
N HIS A 26 -3.13 -36.78 27.97
CA HIS A 26 -3.24 -36.93 26.52
C HIS A 26 -3.61 -35.61 25.82
N HIS A 27 -4.63 -34.91 26.29
CA HIS A 27 -5.11 -33.66 25.68
C HIS A 27 -4.30 -32.43 26.12
N GLY A 28 -3.72 -32.44 27.31
CA GLY A 28 -2.85 -31.36 27.79
C GLY A 28 -1.51 -31.36 27.07
N PHE A 29 -0.87 -32.53 26.94
CA PHE A 29 0.40 -32.62 26.20
C PHE A 29 0.21 -32.25 24.73
N THR A 30 -0.87 -32.73 24.09
CA THR A 30 -1.18 -32.36 22.71
C THR A 30 -1.50 -30.87 22.56
N PHE A 31 -2.25 -30.27 23.48
CA PHE A 31 -2.53 -28.82 23.47
C PHE A 31 -1.26 -27.97 23.62
N VAL A 32 -0.36 -28.35 24.54
CA VAL A 32 0.93 -27.66 24.73
C VAL A 32 1.81 -27.82 23.49
N PHE A 33 1.85 -29.02 22.89
CA PHE A 33 2.61 -29.27 21.67
C PHE A 33 2.09 -28.44 20.48
N TYR A 34 0.78 -28.44 20.22
CA TYR A 34 0.19 -27.66 19.12
C TYR A 34 0.34 -26.15 19.32
N SER A 35 0.20 -25.65 20.56
CA SER A 35 0.40 -24.23 20.84
C SER A 35 1.86 -23.80 20.65
N ALA A 36 2.83 -24.64 21.03
CA ALA A 36 4.26 -24.39 20.75
C ALA A 36 4.56 -24.38 19.23
N VAL A 37 4.02 -25.32 18.45
CA VAL A 37 4.17 -25.35 16.98
C VAL A 37 3.55 -24.10 16.34
N ALA A 38 2.37 -23.66 16.82
CA ALA A 38 1.73 -22.45 16.32
C ALA A 38 2.55 -21.18 16.61
N ILE A 39 3.12 -21.06 17.82
CA ILE A 39 3.99 -19.93 18.19
C ILE A 39 5.27 -19.94 17.35
N LEU A 40 5.91 -21.11 17.16
CA LEU A 40 7.10 -21.23 16.32
C LEU A 40 6.79 -20.88 14.86
N SER A 41 5.63 -21.30 14.34
CA SER A 41 5.18 -20.95 12.99
C SER A 41 4.89 -19.46 12.87
N PHE A 42 4.33 -18.83 13.91
CA PHE A 42 4.09 -17.40 13.96
C PHE A 42 5.40 -16.60 14.01
N ILE A 43 6.38 -17.03 14.81
CA ILE A 43 7.72 -16.42 14.87
C ILE A 43 8.45 -16.62 13.54
N ALA A 44 8.41 -17.81 12.96
CA ALA A 44 9.00 -18.08 11.64
C ALA A 44 8.33 -17.23 10.55
N GLY A 45 7.00 -17.12 10.55
CA GLY A 45 6.26 -16.24 9.66
C GLY A 45 6.65 -14.77 9.84
N PHE A 46 6.80 -14.30 11.08
CA PHE A 46 7.25 -12.94 11.37
C PHE A 46 8.68 -12.68 10.89
N LEU A 47 9.59 -13.65 11.05
CA LEU A 47 10.97 -13.57 10.56
C LEU A 47 11.03 -13.58 9.02
N LEU A 48 10.23 -14.41 8.37
CA LEU A 48 10.12 -14.47 6.90
C LEU A 48 9.47 -13.21 6.32
N VAL A 49 8.48 -12.61 6.99
CA VAL A 49 7.88 -11.32 6.59
C VAL A 49 8.85 -10.16 6.82
N ARG A 50 9.79 -10.29 7.78
CA ARG A 50 10.83 -9.29 8.03
C ARG A 50 11.93 -9.29 6.97
N GLU A 51 12.12 -10.41 6.27
CA GLU A 51 12.83 -10.41 4.99
C GLU A 51 11.96 -9.71 3.95
N LYS A 52 12.12 -8.38 3.88
CA LYS A 52 11.61 -7.59 2.76
C LYS A 52 12.04 -8.30 1.47
N PRO A 53 11.13 -8.63 0.53
CA PRO A 53 11.58 -9.01 -0.80
C PRO A 53 12.40 -7.83 -1.32
N VAL A 54 13.72 -8.04 -1.45
CA VAL A 54 14.57 -7.13 -2.20
C VAL A 54 14.14 -7.32 -3.64
N ILE A 55 13.11 -6.57 -4.03
CA ILE A 55 12.80 -6.35 -5.43
C ILE A 55 14.05 -5.70 -5.99
N HIS A 56 14.84 -6.49 -6.70
CA HIS A 56 16.00 -6.01 -7.41
C HIS A 56 15.47 -5.24 -8.61
N PHE A 57 15.14 -3.97 -8.38
CA PHE A 57 14.97 -3.03 -9.47
C PHE A 57 16.32 -2.96 -10.19
N PRO A 58 16.38 -3.19 -11.52
CA PRO A 58 17.60 -2.97 -12.25
C PRO A 58 18.03 -1.52 -12.00
N GLU A 59 19.23 -1.34 -11.42
CA GLU A 59 19.83 -0.03 -11.19
C GLU A 59 19.99 0.69 -12.54
N ARG A 60 18.96 1.41 -12.95
CA ARG A 60 19.17 2.60 -13.78
C ARG A 60 19.74 3.64 -12.82
N GLY A 61 21.01 3.97 -13.03
CA GLY A 61 21.82 4.82 -12.16
C GLY A 61 21.20 6.19 -11.88
N LEU A 62 20.27 6.26 -10.93
CA LEU A 62 20.06 7.44 -10.12
C LEU A 62 21.05 7.34 -8.97
N LEU A 63 21.98 8.30 -8.94
CA LEU A 63 22.99 8.47 -7.91
C LEU A 63 22.43 8.22 -6.52
N TYR A 64 22.86 7.10 -5.91
CA TYR A 64 22.65 6.80 -4.51
C TYR A 64 23.35 7.87 -3.66
N SER A 65 22.59 8.90 -3.29
CA SER A 65 23.10 10.00 -2.49
C SER A 65 23.31 9.55 -1.04
N ARG A 66 24.59 9.42 -0.63
CA ARG A 66 25.03 9.37 0.78
C ARG A 66 24.67 10.64 1.59
N GLY A 67 23.90 11.56 1.02
CA GLY A 67 23.64 12.89 1.57
C GLY A 67 22.67 12.94 2.73
N ILE A 68 21.76 11.96 2.91
CA ILE A 68 20.66 12.08 3.88
C ILE A 68 21.15 12.36 5.33
N PRO A 69 22.13 11.63 5.89
CA PRO A 69 22.59 11.91 7.26
C PRO A 69 23.42 13.19 7.39
N LYS A 70 24.11 13.58 6.31
CA LYS A 70 24.96 14.78 6.29
C LYS A 70 24.11 16.05 6.13
N VAL A 71 23.01 15.95 5.38
CA VAL A 71 22.05 17.03 5.15
C VAL A 71 21.22 17.29 6.41
N THR A 72 20.76 16.26 7.13
CA THR A 72 20.05 16.46 8.41
C THR A 72 20.93 17.17 9.43
N ALA A 73 22.23 16.83 9.50
CA ALA A 73 23.18 17.51 10.38
C ALA A 73 23.46 18.97 9.99
N ILE A 74 23.44 19.30 8.69
CA ILE A 74 23.62 20.69 8.21
C ILE A 74 22.34 21.50 8.43
N MET A 75 21.16 20.91 8.20
CA MET A 75 19.87 21.56 8.43
C MET A 75 19.64 21.91 9.91
N ASP A 76 20.07 21.03 10.83
CA ASP A 76 20.03 21.30 12.27
C ASP A 76 21.03 22.40 12.68
N ALA A 77 22.15 22.54 11.96
CA ALA A 77 23.18 23.54 12.21
C ALA A 77 22.85 24.92 11.61
N GLU A 78 22.16 24.98 10.47
CA GLU A 78 21.85 26.23 9.74
C GLU A 78 20.52 26.89 10.16
N GLY A 79 19.76 26.29 11.09
CA GLY A 79 18.59 26.93 11.68
C GLY A 79 17.49 27.29 10.67
N VAL A 80 17.35 26.50 9.59
CA VAL A 80 16.29 26.68 8.59
C VAL A 80 14.95 26.68 9.32
N SER A 81 14.23 27.81 9.27
CA SER A 81 12.95 27.96 9.94
C SER A 81 12.00 26.89 9.40
N LYS A 82 11.67 25.90 10.22
CA LYS A 82 10.63 24.91 9.92
C LYS A 82 9.36 25.69 9.55
N PRO A 83 8.87 25.63 8.31
CA PRO A 83 7.58 26.21 8.02
C PRO A 83 6.56 25.39 8.80
N ASN A 84 6.05 25.97 9.90
CA ASN A 84 5.01 25.40 10.75
C ASN A 84 3.67 25.49 10.02
N ILE A 85 3.56 24.79 8.89
CA ILE A 85 2.27 24.54 8.25
C ILE A 85 1.82 23.20 8.79
N ARG A 86 0.86 23.22 9.71
CA ARG A 86 0.23 22.01 10.21
C ARG A 86 -0.74 21.51 9.14
N LEU A 87 -0.34 20.48 8.41
CA LEU A 87 -1.06 19.95 7.24
C LEU A 87 -1.98 18.78 7.60
N SER A 88 -1.65 18.06 8.67
CA SER A 88 -2.34 16.85 9.11
C SER A 88 -2.60 16.87 10.63
N PRO A 89 -3.56 16.09 11.15
CA PRO A 89 -3.65 15.79 12.59
C PRO A 89 -2.37 15.15 13.14
N HIS A 90 -1.55 14.53 12.28
CA HIS A 90 -0.33 13.82 12.63
C HIS A 90 0.93 14.66 12.32
N GLU A 91 1.60 15.15 13.36
CA GLU A 91 2.82 15.96 13.28
C GLU A 91 3.99 15.25 12.57
N GLU A 92 4.07 13.92 12.69
CA GLU A 92 5.10 13.13 12.02
C GLU A 92 4.93 13.15 10.50
N LEU A 93 3.68 13.10 10.00
CA LEU A 93 3.40 13.17 8.57
C LEU A 93 3.77 14.54 8.00
N ASP A 94 3.48 15.61 8.74
CA ASP A 94 3.82 16.98 8.33
C ASP A 94 5.34 17.17 8.21
N ASN A 95 6.11 16.60 9.12
CA ASN A 95 7.57 16.63 9.07
C ASN A 95 8.10 15.90 7.82
N VAL A 96 7.59 14.69 7.54
CA VAL A 96 8.00 13.91 6.37
C VAL A 96 7.65 14.65 5.07
N LEU A 97 6.45 15.22 4.96
CA LEU A 97 6.04 16.00 3.78
C LEU A 97 6.91 17.24 3.60
N ASN A 98 7.20 17.95 4.69
CA ASN A 98 8.08 19.10 4.65
C ASN A 98 9.49 18.72 4.15
N GLN A 99 10.02 17.58 4.59
CA GLN A 99 11.31 17.08 4.11
C GLN A 99 11.28 16.74 2.62
N ILE A 100 10.24 16.04 2.16
CA ILE A 100 10.07 15.69 0.75
C ILE A 100 10.04 16.96 -0.12
N VAL A 101 9.23 17.96 0.26
CA VAL A 101 9.14 19.24 -0.47
C VAL A 101 10.48 19.98 -0.45
N SER A 102 11.16 20.01 0.70
CA SER A 102 12.49 20.61 0.83
C SER A 102 13.49 19.98 -0.15
N PHE A 103 13.47 18.65 -0.29
CA PHE A 103 14.35 17.93 -1.22
C PHE A 103 13.99 18.21 -2.67
N ILE A 104 12.69 18.26 -3.01
CA ILE A 104 12.25 18.61 -4.38
C ILE A 104 12.78 19.99 -4.76
N ILE A 105 12.63 20.98 -3.88
CA ILE A 105 13.08 22.35 -4.16
C ILE A 105 14.59 22.42 -4.27
N ARG A 106 15.32 21.82 -3.31
CA ARG A 106 16.78 21.83 -3.32
C ARG A 106 17.37 21.14 -4.57
N ASP A 107 16.81 20.01 -4.98
CA ASP A 107 17.42 19.17 -6.02
C ASP A 107 16.97 19.59 -7.43
N TYR A 108 15.75 20.13 -7.58
CA TYR A 108 15.17 20.45 -8.89
C TYR A 108 14.94 21.93 -9.15
N ILE A 109 14.90 22.80 -8.13
CA ILE A 109 14.59 24.23 -8.28
C ILE A 109 15.81 25.09 -8.02
N THR A 110 16.43 24.94 -6.86
CA THR A 110 17.59 25.74 -6.42
C THR A 110 18.76 25.75 -7.42
N PRO A 111 19.16 24.64 -8.09
CA PRO A 111 20.35 24.65 -8.94
C PRO A 111 20.24 25.59 -10.15
N TRP A 112 19.05 25.69 -10.76
CA TRP A 112 18.84 26.58 -11.89
C TRP A 112 18.36 27.97 -11.43
N TYR A 113 17.57 28.07 -10.36
CA TYR A 113 17.07 29.36 -9.90
C TYR A 113 18.17 30.28 -9.36
N ASN A 114 19.10 29.72 -8.57
CA ASN A 114 20.24 30.48 -8.02
C ASN A 114 21.19 31.01 -9.10
N SER A 115 21.16 30.42 -10.30
CA SER A 115 21.94 30.92 -11.44
C SER A 115 21.33 32.17 -12.08
N LEU A 116 20.04 32.44 -11.85
CA LEU A 116 19.30 33.57 -12.41
C LEU A 116 19.28 34.76 -11.44
N THR A 117 18.96 34.50 -10.18
CA THR A 117 18.79 35.55 -9.16
C THR A 117 19.26 35.06 -7.79
N PRO A 118 19.86 35.92 -6.94
CA PRO A 118 20.31 35.55 -5.59
C PRO A 118 19.21 35.59 -4.51
N ASP A 119 17.95 35.84 -4.88
CA ASP A 119 16.84 35.84 -3.92
C ASP A 119 16.30 34.42 -3.68
N ASP A 120 15.63 34.19 -2.55
CA ASP A 120 14.96 32.91 -2.24
C ASP A 120 13.44 33.04 -2.21
N SER A 121 12.88 34.13 -2.75
CA SER A 121 11.46 34.43 -2.62
C SER A 121 10.58 33.41 -3.36
N PHE A 122 10.93 33.09 -4.60
CA PHE A 122 10.21 32.12 -5.41
C PHE A 122 10.30 30.69 -4.85
N PRO A 123 11.50 30.13 -4.53
CA PRO A 123 11.59 28.81 -3.90
C PRO A 123 10.80 28.71 -2.61
N MET A 124 10.82 29.74 -1.76
CA MET A 124 10.09 29.77 -0.50
C MET A 124 8.57 29.74 -0.71
N GLU A 125 8.04 30.54 -1.63
CA GLU A 125 6.61 30.56 -1.92
C GLU A 125 6.16 29.26 -2.63
N LEU A 126 6.99 28.71 -3.51
CA LEU A 126 6.76 27.41 -4.13
C LEU A 126 6.71 26.30 -3.06
N HIS A 127 7.57 26.35 -2.05
CA HIS A 127 7.57 25.42 -0.92
C HIS A 127 6.23 25.43 -0.19
N LYS A 128 5.76 26.63 0.18
CA LYS A 128 4.48 26.81 0.88
C LYS A 128 3.31 26.33 0.02
N LEU A 129 3.35 26.61 -1.28
CA LEU A 129 2.33 26.16 -2.23
C LEU A 129 2.27 24.64 -2.34
N LEU A 130 3.42 23.99 -2.53
CA LEU A 130 3.50 22.52 -2.62
C LEU A 130 2.98 21.87 -1.34
N LEU A 131 3.38 22.38 -0.17
CA LEU A 131 2.83 21.92 1.09
C LEU A 131 1.30 22.07 1.12
N ARG A 132 0.76 23.25 0.80
CA ARG A 132 -0.70 23.46 0.77
C ARG A 132 -1.42 22.49 -0.16
N VAL A 133 -0.87 22.23 -1.35
CA VAL A 133 -1.40 21.24 -2.30
C VAL A 133 -1.41 19.85 -1.67
N PHE A 134 -0.30 19.39 -1.08
CA PHE A 134 -0.23 18.10 -0.41
C PHE A 134 -1.21 17.99 0.77
N GLY A 135 -1.34 19.03 1.58
CA GLY A 135 -2.32 19.07 2.67
C GLY A 135 -3.75 18.90 2.16
N ASN A 136 -4.10 19.57 1.06
CA ASN A 136 -5.40 19.39 0.42
C ASN A 136 -5.60 17.97 -0.12
N VAL A 137 -4.59 17.37 -0.77
CA VAL A 137 -4.65 15.98 -1.22
C VAL A 137 -4.94 15.05 -0.05
N ILE A 138 -4.17 15.17 1.04
CA ILE A 138 -4.32 14.33 2.23
C ILE A 138 -5.70 14.47 2.84
N LYS A 139 -6.20 15.71 2.95
CA LYS A 139 -7.55 15.97 3.43
C LYS A 139 -8.59 15.26 2.57
N ARG A 140 -8.56 15.43 1.24
CA ARG A 140 -9.52 14.77 0.33
C ARG A 140 -9.44 13.25 0.40
N VAL A 141 -8.23 12.70 0.48
CA VAL A 141 -7.99 11.26 0.63
C VAL A 141 -8.53 10.76 1.97
N SER A 142 -8.42 11.55 3.05
CA SER A 142 -8.97 11.20 4.36
C SER A 142 -10.50 11.24 4.42
N GLU A 143 -11.14 12.01 3.52
CA GLU A 143 -12.61 12.09 3.41
C GLU A 143 -13.23 10.92 2.62
N VAL A 144 -12.40 10.09 1.96
CA VAL A 144 -12.88 8.91 1.23
C VAL A 144 -13.34 7.82 2.20
N ASP A 145 -14.52 7.26 1.94
CA ASP A 145 -14.97 6.06 2.64
C ASP A 145 -14.25 4.82 2.08
N TRP A 146 -13.21 4.40 2.79
CA TRP A 146 -12.33 3.30 2.37
C TRP A 146 -13.02 1.93 2.38
N VAL A 147 -14.05 1.74 3.21
CA VAL A 147 -14.72 0.44 3.32
C VAL A 147 -15.41 0.06 2.00
N PRO A 148 -16.42 0.78 1.50
CA PRO A 148 -17.07 0.46 0.24
C PRO A 148 -16.10 0.56 -0.95
N PHE A 149 -15.12 1.47 -0.89
CA PHE A 149 -14.09 1.54 -1.91
C PHE A 149 -13.31 0.22 -2.05
N LEU A 150 -12.85 -0.34 -0.93
CA LEU A 150 -12.05 -1.56 -0.94
C LEU A 150 -12.89 -2.84 -1.06
N THR A 151 -14.13 -2.86 -0.56
CA THR A 151 -14.95 -4.09 -0.53
C THR A 151 -15.86 -4.24 -1.73
N GLU A 152 -16.27 -3.13 -2.36
CA GLU A 152 -17.24 -3.16 -3.46
C GLU A 152 -16.62 -2.63 -4.75
N ILE A 153 -16.09 -1.41 -4.72
CA ILE A 153 -15.64 -0.71 -5.92
C ILE A 153 -14.40 -1.38 -6.52
N LEU A 154 -13.30 -1.47 -5.77
CA LEU A 154 -12.05 -2.04 -6.26
C LEU A 154 -12.20 -3.50 -6.73
N PRO A 155 -12.85 -4.41 -5.97
CA PRO A 155 -13.06 -5.78 -6.42
C PRO A 155 -13.95 -5.86 -7.66
N SER A 156 -14.93 -4.97 -7.81
CA SER A 156 -15.79 -4.95 -9.01
C SER A 156 -14.98 -4.64 -10.28
N PHE A 157 -14.08 -3.66 -10.23
CA PHE A 157 -13.16 -3.33 -11.33
C PHE A 157 -12.21 -4.48 -11.65
N MET A 158 -11.61 -5.09 -10.62
CA MET A 158 -10.73 -6.24 -10.80
C MET A 158 -11.47 -7.45 -11.40
N ALA A 159 -12.69 -7.72 -10.94
CA ALA A 159 -13.51 -8.79 -11.48
C ALA A 159 -13.89 -8.54 -12.94
N ALA A 160 -14.18 -7.30 -13.33
CA ALA A 160 -14.40 -6.91 -14.72
C ALA A 160 -13.14 -7.18 -15.56
N HIS A 161 -11.98 -6.71 -15.12
CA HIS A 161 -10.71 -6.93 -15.82
C HIS A 161 -10.36 -8.42 -15.99
N ILE A 162 -10.53 -9.22 -14.93
CA ILE A 162 -10.30 -10.68 -14.98
C ILE A 162 -11.27 -11.35 -15.95
N ARG A 163 -12.53 -10.89 -16.04
CA ARG A 163 -13.52 -11.42 -16.98
C ARG A 163 -13.10 -11.15 -18.42
N VAL A 164 -12.70 -9.92 -18.73
CA VAL A 164 -12.18 -9.54 -20.07
C VAL A 164 -10.94 -10.38 -20.40
N TYR A 165 -10.01 -10.54 -19.46
CA TYR A 165 -8.81 -11.37 -19.66
C TYR A 165 -9.15 -12.84 -19.93
N ARG A 166 -10.08 -13.44 -19.18
CA ARG A 166 -10.50 -14.84 -19.40
C ARG A 166 -11.16 -15.03 -20.76
N ASN A 167 -12.06 -14.12 -21.14
CA ASN A 167 -12.72 -14.12 -22.45
C ASN A 167 -11.69 -13.98 -23.59
N MET A 168 -10.66 -13.15 -23.40
CA MET A 168 -9.54 -13.04 -24.34
C MET A 168 -8.79 -14.37 -24.48
N LEU A 169 -8.47 -15.05 -23.38
CA LEU A 169 -7.79 -16.37 -23.41
C LEU A 169 -8.61 -17.42 -24.17
N GLU A 170 -9.93 -17.46 -23.97
CA GLU A 170 -10.83 -18.35 -24.72
C GLU A 170 -10.78 -18.03 -26.23
N ARG A 171 -10.82 -16.74 -26.59
CA ARG A 171 -10.74 -16.30 -27.99
C ARG A 171 -9.38 -16.58 -28.62
N LYS A 172 -8.31 -16.53 -27.83
CA LYS A 172 -6.94 -16.88 -28.25
C LYS A 172 -6.81 -18.36 -28.62
N MET A 173 -7.57 -19.25 -27.98
CA MET A 173 -7.60 -20.68 -28.37
C MET A 173 -8.20 -20.88 -29.77
N VAL A 174 -9.18 -20.05 -30.15
CA VAL A 174 -9.81 -20.08 -31.48
C VAL A 174 -8.93 -19.38 -32.53
N TYR A 175 -8.24 -18.32 -32.14
CA TYR A 175 -7.38 -17.51 -33.01
C TYR A 175 -5.94 -17.45 -32.46
N PRO A 176 -5.15 -18.52 -32.54
CA PRO A 176 -3.82 -18.58 -31.92
C PRO A 176 -2.84 -17.56 -32.49
N ASP A 177 -2.97 -17.23 -33.77
CA ASP A 177 -2.06 -16.32 -34.48
C ASP A 177 -2.36 -14.82 -34.25
N LYS A 178 -3.54 -14.48 -33.71
CA LYS A 178 -3.90 -13.08 -33.45
C LYS A 178 -3.16 -12.56 -32.23
N ASP A 179 -2.71 -11.31 -32.25
CA ASP A 179 -2.08 -10.67 -31.09
C ASP A 179 -2.99 -10.66 -29.85
N SER A 180 -2.42 -10.98 -28.69
CA SER A 180 -3.20 -11.12 -27.45
C SER A 180 -3.66 -9.77 -26.89
N VAL A 181 -2.88 -8.69 -27.10
CA VAL A 181 -3.26 -7.34 -26.65
C VAL A 181 -4.42 -6.84 -27.49
N LYS A 182 -4.36 -7.03 -28.80
CA LYS A 182 -5.48 -6.71 -29.70
C LYS A 182 -6.75 -7.50 -29.35
N LEU A 183 -6.61 -8.80 -29.10
CA LEU A 183 -7.75 -9.62 -28.67
C LEU A 183 -8.33 -9.18 -27.32
N PHE A 184 -7.49 -8.69 -26.41
CA PHE A 184 -7.95 -8.15 -25.13
C PHE A 184 -8.82 -6.91 -25.35
N PHE A 185 -8.35 -5.96 -26.16
CA PHE A 185 -9.11 -4.74 -26.45
C PHE A 185 -10.38 -5.01 -27.28
N ASP A 186 -10.34 -5.93 -28.24
CA ASP A 186 -11.54 -6.38 -28.96
C ASP A 186 -12.62 -6.87 -27.97
N VAL A 187 -12.22 -7.70 -27.00
CA VAL A 187 -13.14 -8.23 -25.97
C VAL A 187 -13.61 -7.14 -25.01
N GLU A 188 -12.73 -6.22 -24.61
CA GLU A 188 -13.07 -5.08 -23.77
C GLU A 188 -14.12 -4.20 -24.44
N ALA A 189 -13.90 -3.82 -25.70
CA ALA A 189 -14.81 -2.99 -26.50
C ALA A 189 -16.18 -3.67 -26.72
N GLU A 190 -16.22 -5.00 -26.82
CA GLU A 190 -17.46 -5.77 -26.92
C GLU A 190 -18.20 -5.86 -25.58
N THR A 191 -17.48 -5.86 -24.45
CA THR A 191 -18.04 -6.12 -23.11
C THR A 191 -18.40 -4.84 -22.36
N GLU A 192 -17.66 -3.76 -22.56
CA GLU A 192 -17.80 -2.50 -21.84
C GLU A 192 -18.40 -1.39 -22.72
N LYS A 193 -19.34 -0.60 -22.19
CA LYS A 193 -19.95 0.56 -22.87
C LYS A 193 -19.17 1.87 -22.61
N THR A 194 -18.07 1.79 -21.87
CA THR A 194 -17.20 2.89 -21.48
C THR A 194 -16.09 3.12 -22.52
N VAL A 195 -15.23 4.11 -22.26
CA VAL A 195 -14.05 4.40 -23.09
C VAL A 195 -13.23 3.12 -23.26
N CYS A 196 -13.03 2.68 -24.51
CA CYS A 196 -12.13 1.56 -24.82
C CYS A 196 -10.69 1.99 -24.55
N HIS A 197 -9.92 1.20 -23.80
CA HIS A 197 -8.56 1.58 -23.46
C HIS A 197 -7.60 1.53 -24.66
N GLU A 198 -7.94 0.80 -25.74
CA GLU A 198 -7.17 0.80 -26.98
C GLU A 198 -7.00 2.22 -27.54
N GLU A 199 -8.07 3.00 -27.47
CA GLU A 199 -8.11 4.37 -27.94
C GLU A 199 -7.17 5.30 -27.16
N VAL A 200 -6.90 4.98 -25.90
CA VAL A 200 -6.00 5.76 -25.04
C VAL A 200 -4.58 5.23 -25.13
N CYS A 201 -4.39 3.91 -25.00
CA CYS A 201 -3.10 3.27 -24.81
C CYS A 201 -2.32 3.00 -26.10
N CYS A 202 -2.97 2.99 -27.28
CA CYS A 202 -2.29 2.71 -28.54
C CYS A 202 -1.80 3.96 -29.29
N SER A 203 -1.99 5.16 -28.75
CA SER A 203 -1.48 6.41 -29.33
C SER A 203 -0.91 7.32 -28.25
N GLN A 204 0.36 7.70 -28.41
CA GLN A 204 1.06 8.57 -27.46
C GLN A 204 0.39 9.94 -27.31
N ASP A 205 -0.18 10.49 -28.39
CA ASP A 205 -0.88 11.78 -28.34
C ASP A 205 -2.17 11.67 -27.54
N ARG A 206 -2.94 10.59 -27.76
CA ARG A 206 -4.21 10.36 -27.05
C ARG A 206 -3.98 10.02 -25.58
N GLU A 207 -2.95 9.24 -25.29
CA GLU A 207 -2.50 8.96 -23.92
C GLU A 207 -2.16 10.26 -23.20
N LYS A 208 -1.38 11.14 -23.84
CA LYS A 208 -1.00 12.44 -23.28
C LYS A 208 -2.22 13.33 -23.01
N ASP A 209 -3.17 13.38 -23.93
CA ASP A 209 -4.40 14.16 -23.75
C ASP A 209 -5.28 13.60 -22.63
N HIS A 210 -5.35 12.27 -22.51
CA HIS A 210 -6.02 11.62 -21.39
C HIS A 210 -5.35 11.95 -20.04
N LEU A 211 -4.02 11.88 -19.96
CA LEU A 211 -3.26 12.22 -18.75
C LEU A 211 -3.39 13.70 -18.38
N ARG A 212 -3.45 14.60 -19.38
CA ARG A 212 -3.74 16.03 -19.16
C ARG A 212 -5.13 16.21 -18.56
N LEU A 213 -6.16 15.56 -19.11
CA LEU A 213 -7.52 15.62 -18.57
C LEU A 213 -7.57 15.13 -17.11
N LEU A 214 -6.89 14.02 -16.80
CA LEU A 214 -6.78 13.51 -15.44
C LEU A 214 -6.06 14.49 -14.51
N SER A 215 -4.96 15.08 -14.97
CA SER A 215 -4.22 16.10 -14.24
C SER A 215 -5.07 17.33 -13.96
N ASP A 216 -5.80 17.84 -14.94
CA ASP A 216 -6.69 19.00 -14.80
C ASP A 216 -7.82 18.71 -13.81
N MET A 217 -8.41 17.52 -13.89
CA MET A 217 -9.43 17.08 -12.95
C MET A 217 -8.87 16.95 -11.52
N PHE A 218 -7.68 16.34 -11.38
CA PHE A 218 -7.01 16.22 -10.10
C PHE A 218 -6.70 17.59 -9.50
N LEU A 219 -6.12 18.49 -10.30
CA LEU A 219 -5.84 19.86 -9.89
C LEU A 219 -7.12 20.57 -9.45
N PHE A 220 -8.20 20.48 -10.24
CA PHE A 220 -9.50 21.06 -9.89
C PHE A 220 -10.00 20.61 -8.50
N PHE A 221 -9.85 19.33 -8.15
CA PHE A 221 -10.28 18.83 -6.84
C PHE A 221 -9.35 19.21 -5.68
N VAL A 222 -8.06 19.38 -5.96
CA VAL A 222 -7.00 19.59 -4.95
C VAL A 222 -6.71 21.06 -4.71
N THR A 223 -6.84 21.93 -5.72
CA THR A 223 -6.65 23.37 -5.54
C THR A 223 -7.75 23.93 -4.64
N PRO A 224 -7.41 24.79 -3.68
CA PRO A 224 -8.43 25.52 -2.92
C PRO A 224 -9.23 26.42 -3.88
N ALA A 225 -10.54 26.49 -3.69
CA ALA A 225 -11.37 27.55 -4.28
C ALA A 225 -11.02 28.91 -3.66
#